data_AF-A0A820PEJ0-F1
#
_entry.id   AF-A0A820PEJ0-F1
#
_cell.length_a   1.000
_cell.length_b   1.000
_cell.length_c   1.000
_cell.angle_alpha   90.00
_cell.angle_beta   90.00
_cell.angle_gamma   90.00
#
_symmetry.space_group_name_H-M   'P 1'
#
loop_
_entity.id
_entity.type
_entity.pdbx_description
1 polymer ?
#
loop_
_entity_poly.entity_id
_entity_poly.type
_entity_poly.pdbx_seq_one_letter_code
_entity_poly.pdbx_strand_id
1 'polypeptide(L)'
;AFHLDKILGFYRVPPLIGRLVHITRDIHEKATEELAKTFFISPANNTCFRGHCSYYCDTSHAVCGKPGDRLEGSIQILLPRPPEIEWKKITHPYRRSYSAIRKAKWESNENYCYDEVFL
;
A
#
# COMPACT_ATOMS: atom_id res chain seq x y z
N ALA A 1 -4.85 -10.58 3.87
CA ALA A 1 -5.97 -10.26 2.96
C ALA A 1 -6.13 -11.30 1.85
N PHE A 2 -5.18 -11.44 0.93
CA PHE A 2 -5.24 -12.43 -0.17
C PHE A 2 -5.65 -13.85 0.28
N HIS A 3 -4.96 -14.41 1.27
CA HIS A 3 -5.30 -15.75 1.79
C HIS A 3 -6.71 -15.84 2.38
N LEU A 4 -7.20 -14.79 3.05
CA LEU A 4 -8.54 -14.76 3.62
C LEU A 4 -9.61 -14.69 2.51
N ASP A 5 -9.41 -13.85 1.50
CA ASP A 5 -10.29 -13.75 0.32
C ASP A 5 -10.42 -15.10 -0.42
N LYS A 6 -9.32 -15.86 -0.47
CA LYS A 6 -9.30 -17.23 -0.99
C LYS A 6 -10.08 -18.22 -0.11
N ILE A 7 -9.88 -18.21 1.20
CA ILE A 7 -10.57 -19.13 2.14
C ILE A 7 -12.08 -18.88 2.13
N LEU A 8 -12.51 -17.62 2.01
CA LEU A 8 -13.92 -17.25 1.91
C LEU A 8 -14.52 -17.51 0.51
N GLY A 9 -13.73 -17.97 -0.45
CA GLY A 9 -14.20 -18.33 -1.79
C GLY A 9 -14.53 -17.14 -2.69
N PHE A 10 -14.00 -15.94 -2.41
CA PHE A 10 -14.29 -14.74 -3.18
C PHE A 10 -13.44 -14.62 -4.45
N TYR A 11 -12.14 -14.89 -4.36
CA TYR A 11 -11.19 -14.83 -5.50
C TYR A 11 -11.15 -13.46 -6.22
N ARG A 12 -11.21 -12.36 -5.46
CA ARG A 12 -11.25 -10.98 -5.98
C ARG A 12 -9.95 -10.19 -5.77
N VAL A 13 -9.03 -10.72 -4.99
CA VAL A 13 -7.77 -10.04 -4.64
C VAL A 13 -6.62 -10.61 -5.49
N PRO A 14 -5.72 -9.76 -6.05
CA PRO A 14 -4.57 -10.25 -6.80
C PRO A 14 -3.66 -11.14 -5.94
N PRO A 15 -3.01 -12.15 -6.55
CA PRO A 15 -1.99 -12.96 -5.89
C PRO A 15 -0.89 -12.12 -5.24
N LEU A 16 -0.58 -12.44 -3.98
CA LEU A 16 0.40 -11.75 -3.16
C LEU A 16 1.16 -12.77 -2.30
N ILE A 17 2.47 -12.58 -2.16
CA ILE A 17 3.34 -13.40 -1.30
C ILE A 17 4.21 -12.51 -0.41
N GLY A 18 4.64 -13.03 0.73
CA GLY A 18 5.72 -12.43 1.52
C GLY A 18 7.08 -12.82 0.95
N ARG A 19 8.05 -11.90 0.96
CA ARG A 19 9.44 -12.16 0.57
C ARG A 19 10.40 -11.38 1.46
N LEU A 20 11.44 -12.06 1.92
CA LEU A 20 12.60 -11.41 2.50
C LEU A 20 13.50 -10.86 1.38
N VAL A 21 13.62 -9.53 1.31
CA VAL A 21 14.41 -8.82 0.31
C VAL A 21 15.71 -8.29 0.91
N HIS A 22 16.74 -8.23 0.07
CA HIS A 22 18.01 -7.61 0.39
C HIS A 22 17.95 -6.15 -0.06
N ILE A 23 17.93 -5.20 0.87
CA ILE A 23 17.75 -3.77 0.55
C ILE A 23 18.83 -3.30 -0.43
N THR A 24 20.09 -3.67 -0.22
CA THR A 24 21.20 -3.28 -1.09
C THR A 24 21.07 -3.88 -2.49
N ARG A 25 21.10 -5.23 -2.59
CA ARG A 25 21.14 -5.95 -3.88
C ARG A 25 19.81 -5.93 -4.64
N ASP A 26 18.70 -6.08 -3.93
CA ASP A 26 17.39 -6.26 -4.58
C ASP A 26 16.68 -4.92 -4.82
N ILE A 27 17.05 -3.85 -4.11
CA ILE A 27 16.41 -2.53 -4.24
C ILE A 27 17.41 -1.45 -4.66
N HIS A 28 18.40 -1.12 -3.84
CA HIS A 28 19.29 0.04 -4.05
C HIS A 28 20.02 -0.02 -5.39
N GLU A 29 20.66 -1.15 -5.71
CA GLU A 29 21.39 -1.36 -6.98
C GLU A 29 20.50 -1.33 -8.23
N LYS A 30 19.17 -1.49 -8.05
CA LYS A 30 18.18 -1.51 -9.12
C LYS A 30 17.25 -0.30 -9.09
N ALA A 31 17.49 0.62 -8.17
CA ALA A 31 16.65 1.78 -7.96
C ALA A 31 16.85 2.81 -9.08
N THR A 32 15.82 3.62 -9.32
CA THR A 32 15.98 4.86 -10.08
C THR A 32 16.89 5.81 -9.32
N GLU A 33 17.50 6.77 -10.02
CA GLU A 33 18.41 7.74 -9.42
C GLU A 33 17.74 8.52 -8.26
N GLU A 34 16.47 8.89 -8.42
CA GLU A 34 15.70 9.59 -7.39
C GLU A 34 15.53 8.74 -6.13
N LEU A 35 15.21 7.46 -6.28
CA LEU A 35 15.03 6.55 -5.15
C LEU A 35 16.37 6.22 -4.47
N ALA A 36 17.43 5.99 -5.24
CA ALA A 36 18.77 5.66 -4.73
C ALA A 36 19.32 6.74 -3.78
N LYS A 37 19.07 8.02 -4.08
CA LYS A 37 19.47 9.16 -3.22
C LYS A 37 18.78 9.19 -1.85
N THR A 38 17.73 8.39 -1.64
CA THR A 38 16.99 8.35 -0.37
C THR A 38 17.54 7.35 0.65
N PHE A 39 18.57 6.60 0.29
CA PHE A 39 19.17 5.57 1.14
C PHE A 39 20.21 6.17 2.10
N PHE A 40 20.30 5.62 3.30
CA PHE A 40 21.27 6.04 4.31
C PHE A 40 21.50 4.93 5.34
N ILE A 41 22.58 5.04 6.11
CA ILE A 41 22.87 4.16 7.24
C ILE A 41 22.37 4.81 8.52
N SER A 42 21.54 4.10 9.27
CA SER A 42 21.04 4.55 10.57
C SER A 42 22.13 4.54 11.66
N PRO A 43 21.94 5.25 12.80
CA PRO A 43 22.86 5.19 13.94
C PRO A 43 23.06 3.78 14.52
N ALA A 44 22.10 2.88 14.30
CA ALA A 44 22.17 1.46 14.68
C ALA A 44 22.87 0.59 13.62
N ASN A 45 23.55 1.19 12.64
CA ASN A 45 24.26 0.54 11.55
C ASN A 45 23.38 -0.38 10.67
N ASN A 46 22.10 -0.01 10.48
CA ASN A 46 21.20 -0.67 9.53
C ASN A 46 21.03 0.18 8.27
N THR A 47 20.85 -0.48 7.13
CA THR A 47 20.54 0.18 5.85
C THR A 47 19.07 0.58 5.82
N CYS A 48 18.81 1.84 5.51
CA CYS A 48 17.48 2.43 5.48
C CYS A 48 17.22 3.21 4.20
N PHE A 49 15.95 3.40 3.85
CA PHE A 49 15.51 4.30 2.78
C PHE A 49 14.11 4.87 3.09
N ARG A 50 13.82 6.09 2.62
CA ARG A 50 12.51 6.75 2.84
C ARG A 50 11.59 6.78 1.62
N GLY A 51 12.13 6.60 0.41
CA GLY A 51 11.34 6.71 -0.83
C GLY A 51 10.83 8.13 -1.12
N HIS A 52 9.91 8.27 -2.06
CA HIS A 52 9.28 9.54 -2.44
C HIS A 52 7.76 9.38 -2.51
N CYS A 53 7.06 9.87 -1.48
CA CYS A 53 5.60 9.81 -1.38
C CYS A 53 5.06 10.96 -0.52
N SER A 54 3.74 11.17 -0.57
CA SER A 54 3.07 12.28 0.14
C SER A 54 2.84 12.03 1.62
N TYR A 55 2.92 10.77 2.09
CA TYR A 55 2.53 10.41 3.45
C TYR A 55 3.67 9.67 4.16
N TYR A 56 4.31 10.36 5.10
CA TYR A 56 5.40 9.82 5.93
C TYR A 56 6.61 9.24 5.17
N CYS A 57 6.95 9.75 3.98
CA CYS A 57 8.22 9.47 3.31
C CYS A 57 9.33 10.45 3.76
N ASP A 58 9.54 10.56 5.07
CA ASP A 58 10.58 11.38 5.69
C ASP A 58 11.64 10.51 6.39
N THR A 59 12.68 11.14 6.95
CA THR A 59 13.78 10.40 7.60
C THR A 59 13.35 9.75 8.92
N SER A 60 12.37 10.33 9.64
CA SER A 60 11.88 9.77 10.91
C SER A 60 11.03 8.50 10.73
N HIS A 61 10.43 8.33 9.55
CA HIS A 61 9.60 7.17 9.20
C HIS A 61 10.26 6.30 8.13
N ALA A 62 11.58 6.40 7.96
CA ALA A 62 12.32 5.60 6.99
C ALA A 62 12.18 4.09 7.29
N VAL A 63 12.15 3.30 6.22
CA VAL A 63 12.12 1.84 6.33
C VAL A 63 13.56 1.34 6.42
N CYS A 64 13.85 0.60 7.48
CA CYS A 64 15.17 0.07 7.77
C CYS A 64 15.18 -1.46 7.76
N GLY A 65 16.28 -2.04 7.29
CA GLY A 65 16.53 -3.47 7.43
C GLY A 65 16.83 -3.87 8.86
N LYS A 66 16.55 -5.13 9.21
CA LYS A 66 17.01 -5.73 10.47
C LYS A 66 17.07 -7.26 10.38
N PRO A 67 18.22 -7.89 10.68
CA PRO A 67 19.53 -7.27 10.93
C PRO A 67 20.16 -6.70 9.65
N GLY A 68 20.80 -5.54 9.76
CA GLY A 68 21.56 -4.93 8.66
C GLY A 68 20.65 -4.42 7.54
N ASP A 69 20.53 -5.19 6.47
CA ASP A 69 19.86 -4.77 5.24
C ASP A 69 18.80 -5.77 4.72
N ARG A 70 18.35 -6.68 5.59
CA ARG A 70 17.23 -7.59 5.31
C ARG A 70 15.91 -6.95 5.69
N LEU A 71 14.94 -6.99 4.78
CA LEU A 71 13.61 -6.44 4.98
C LEU A 71 12.56 -7.43 4.48
N GLU A 72 11.50 -7.66 5.24
CA GLU A 72 10.34 -8.40 4.75
C GLU A 72 9.40 -7.45 4.02
N GLY A 73 8.95 -7.85 2.83
CA GLY A 73 8.00 -7.09 2.03
C GLY A 73 6.93 -8.00 1.42
N SER A 74 5.79 -7.41 1.11
CA SER A 74 4.75 -8.07 0.30
C SER A 74 5.00 -7.83 -1.18
N ILE A 75 5.00 -8.88 -1.98
CA ILE A 75 5.16 -8.84 -3.43
C ILE A 75 3.85 -9.27 -4.06
N GLN A 76 3.19 -8.31 -4.70
CA GLN A 76 1.96 -8.53 -5.45
C GLN A 76 2.27 -8.60 -6.93
N ILE A 77 1.57 -9.48 -7.66
CA ILE A 77 1.60 -9.43 -9.11
C ILE A 77 1.05 -8.08 -9.61
N LEU A 78 1.69 -7.55 -10.65
CA LEU A 78 1.24 -6.34 -11.30
C LEU A 78 -0.05 -6.65 -12.08
N LEU A 79 -1.09 -5.83 -11.85
CA LEU A 79 -2.31 -5.92 -12.64
C LEU A 79 -2.05 -5.47 -14.09
N PRO A 80 -2.72 -6.09 -15.08
CA PRO A 80 -2.64 -5.63 -16.47
C PRO A 80 -3.05 -4.16 -16.58
N ARG A 81 -2.50 -3.45 -17.55
CA ARG A 81 -2.74 -2.01 -17.74
C ARG A 81 -3.35 -1.78 -19.14
N PRO A 82 -3.71 -0.55 -19.51
CA PRO A 82 -3.98 -0.24 -20.90
C PRO A 82 -2.73 -0.51 -21.78
N PRO A 83 -2.90 -0.98 -23.03
CA PRO A 83 -4.16 -1.13 -23.75
C PRO A 83 -4.90 -2.46 -23.52
N GLU A 84 -4.33 -3.41 -22.78
CA GLU A 84 -4.90 -4.76 -22.63
C GLU A 84 -6.23 -4.75 -21.85
N ILE A 85 -6.37 -3.84 -20.89
CA ILE A 85 -7.59 -3.67 -20.09
C ILE A 85 -7.79 -2.22 -19.65
N GLU A 86 -9.05 -1.80 -19.58
CA GLU A 86 -9.44 -0.52 -18.98
C GLU A 86 -10.12 -0.76 -17.62
N TRP A 87 -9.54 -0.21 -16.56
CA TRP A 87 -10.07 -0.35 -15.20
C TRP A 87 -11.05 0.77 -14.86
N LYS A 88 -12.24 0.39 -14.39
CA LYS A 88 -13.22 1.36 -13.86
C LYS A 88 -12.92 1.68 -12.39
N LYS A 89 -12.74 2.96 -12.07
CA LYS A 89 -12.64 3.45 -10.68
C LYS A 89 -14.03 3.91 -10.23
N ILE A 90 -14.55 3.29 -9.18
CA ILE A 90 -15.87 3.60 -8.62
C ILE A 90 -15.68 4.07 -7.18
N THR A 91 -16.27 5.22 -6.85
CA THR A 91 -16.33 5.69 -5.46
C THR A 91 -17.35 4.85 -4.70
N HIS A 92 -16.92 4.19 -3.64
CA HIS A 92 -17.82 3.38 -2.82
C HIS A 92 -18.84 4.28 -2.09
N PRO A 93 -20.14 3.96 -2.08
CA PRO A 93 -21.16 4.81 -1.44
C PRO A 93 -20.93 4.97 0.06
N TYR A 94 -20.44 3.92 0.72
CA TYR A 94 -20.05 3.97 2.14
C TYR A 94 -18.65 4.57 2.39
N ARG A 95 -18.19 5.48 1.54
CA ARG A 95 -16.93 6.21 1.75
C ARG A 95 -17.01 7.04 3.05
N ARG A 96 -15.94 7.04 3.83
CA ARG A 96 -15.83 7.85 5.06
C ARG A 96 -15.60 9.34 4.74
N SER A 97 -15.77 10.20 5.75
CA SER A 97 -15.50 11.64 5.65
C SER A 97 -14.01 11.99 5.57
N TYR A 98 -13.13 11.08 6.02
CA TYR A 98 -11.68 11.31 6.20
C TYR A 98 -11.38 12.61 6.97
N SER A 99 -12.23 12.91 7.95
CA SER A 99 -12.14 14.09 8.79
C SER A 99 -12.24 13.65 10.25
N ALA A 100 -11.38 14.21 11.10
CA ALA A 100 -11.43 13.92 12.54
C ALA A 100 -12.73 14.36 13.22
N ILE A 101 -13.46 15.31 12.62
CA ILE A 101 -14.64 15.95 13.23
C ILE A 101 -15.94 15.50 12.55
N ARG A 102 -15.94 15.39 11.21
CA ARG A 102 -17.17 15.15 10.45
C ARG A 102 -17.49 13.65 10.36
N LYS A 103 -18.76 13.31 10.50
CA LYS A 103 -19.30 11.99 10.16
C LYS A 103 -19.76 11.93 8.71
N ALA A 104 -19.73 10.74 8.10
CA ALA A 104 -20.34 10.48 6.80
C ALA A 104 -21.87 10.26 6.96
N LYS A 105 -22.65 10.54 5.90
CA LYS A 105 -24.13 10.40 5.95
C LYS A 105 -24.59 9.01 6.41
N TRP A 106 -23.93 7.96 5.92
CA TRP A 106 -24.25 6.57 6.26
C TRP A 106 -23.97 6.21 7.72
N GLU A 107 -23.16 7.01 8.44
CA GLU A 107 -22.88 6.80 9.86
C GLU A 107 -24.01 7.34 10.76
N SER A 108 -24.92 8.16 10.22
CA SER A 108 -26.03 8.78 10.97
C SER A 108 -27.42 8.44 10.44
N ASN A 109 -27.55 7.98 9.19
CA ASN A 109 -28.83 7.57 8.61
C ASN A 109 -28.89 6.04 8.52
N GLU A 110 -29.77 5.41 9.31
CA GLU A 110 -30.00 3.96 9.29
C GLU A 110 -30.61 3.48 7.96
N ASN A 111 -31.37 4.34 7.27
CA ASN A 111 -32.01 4.05 5.99
C ASN A 111 -31.16 4.43 4.76
N TYR A 112 -29.90 4.82 4.97
CA TYR A 112 -29.00 5.33 3.92
C TYR A 112 -28.93 4.43 2.67
N CYS A 113 -29.01 3.12 2.84
CA CYS A 113 -28.98 2.17 1.73
C CYS A 113 -30.14 2.39 0.75
N TYR A 114 -31.36 2.56 1.27
CA TYR A 114 -32.56 2.77 0.45
C TYR A 114 -32.62 4.19 -0.11
N ASP A 115 -32.23 5.18 0.69
CA ASP A 115 -32.40 6.59 0.34
C ASP A 115 -31.37 7.09 -0.69
N GLU A 116 -30.15 6.52 -0.71
CA GLU A 116 -29.00 7.12 -1.42
C GLU A 116 -28.15 6.11 -2.22
N VAL A 117 -28.36 4.79 -2.08
CA VAL A 117 -27.54 3.76 -2.76
C VAL A 117 -28.31 2.97 -3.80
N PHE A 118 -29.58 2.64 -3.55
CA PHE A 118 -30.42 1.86 -4.48
C PHE A 118 -31.15 2.71 -5.55
N LEU A 119 -31.03 4.04 -5.50
CA LEU A 119 -31.53 4.98 -6.52
C LEU A 119 -30.47 5.21 -7.60
#